data_AF-A0A957DU87-F1
#
_entry.id   AF-A0A957DU87-F1
#
_cell.length_a   1.000
_cell.length_b   1.000
_cell.length_c   1.000
_cell.angle_alpha   90.00
_cell.angle_beta   90.00
_cell.angle_gamma   90.00
#
_symmetry.space_group_name_H-M   'P 1'
#
loop_
_entity.id
_entity.type
_entity.pdbx_description
1 polymer ?
#
loop_
_entity_poly.entity_id
_entity_poly.type
_entity_poly.pdbx_seq_one_letter_code
_entity_poly.pdbx_strand_id
1 'polypeptide(L)' 'MKYRVHRLNVKKDTAQEKLELFLNQLEGEVLSIIPYVSPTFQGMGATAKVDFLLVVEKAK' A
#
# COMPACT_ATOMS: atom_id res chain seq x y z
N MET A 1 17.07 -7.28 14.55
CA MET A 1 15.87 -6.60 14.01
C MET A 1 15.92 -6.69 12.50
N LYS A 2 14.90 -7.30 11.88
CA LYS A 2 14.80 -7.38 10.42
C LYS A 2 13.56 -6.61 9.99
N TYR A 3 13.67 -5.90 8.88
CA TYR A 3 12.55 -5.20 8.28
C TYR A 3 12.10 -5.98 7.04
N ARG A 4 10.80 -6.07 6.83
CA ARG A 4 10.20 -6.61 5.62
C ARG A 4 9.38 -5.50 4.97
N VAL A 5 9.47 -5.39 3.65
CA VAL A 5 8.69 -4.43 2.88
C VAL A 5 7.80 -5.22 1.93
N HIS A 6 6.50 -5.10 2.14
CA HIS A 6 5.49 -5.83 1.39
C HIS A 6 4.86 -4.92 0.36
N ARG A 7 4.61 -5.44 -0.85
CA ARG A 7 3.84 -4.72 -1.87
C ARG A 7 2.39 -5.22 -1.86
N LEU A 8 1.46 -4.33 -1.57
CA LEU A 8 0.03 -4.60 -1.63
C LEU A 8 -0.60 -3.89 -2.84
N ASN A 9 -1.03 -4.67 -3.82
CA ASN A 9 -1.76 -4.13 -4.97
C ASN A 9 -3.22 -3.83 -4.58
N VAL A 10 -3.61 -2.56 -4.68
CA VAL A 10 -4.95 -2.07 -4.32
C VAL A 10 -5.64 -1.42 -5.52
N LYS A 11 -6.97 -1.39 -5.49
CA LYS A 11 -7.78 -0.55 -6.38
C LYS A 11 -8.54 0.48 -5.55
N LYS A 12 -8.98 1.57 -6.17
CA LYS A 12 -9.69 2.68 -5.49
C LYS A 12 -10.88 2.21 -4.65
N ASP A 13 -11.60 1.20 -5.12
CA ASP A 13 -12.82 0.64 -4.52
C ASP A 13 -12.56 -0.45 -3.46
N THR A 14 -11.38 -1.09 -3.49
CA THR A 14 -11.05 -2.25 -2.63
C THR A 14 -9.87 -2.01 -1.70
N ALA A 15 -9.29 -0.80 -1.71
CA ALA A 15 -8.07 -0.50 -0.97
C ALA A 15 -8.22 -0.70 0.54
N GLN A 16 -9.35 -0.27 1.11
CA GLN A 16 -9.61 -0.38 2.54
C GLN A 16 -9.68 -1.84 3.00
N GLU A 17 -10.58 -2.64 2.40
CA GLU A 17 -10.77 -4.05 2.75
C GLU A 17 -9.49 -4.87 2.56
N LYS A 18 -8.78 -4.66 1.43
CA LYS A 18 -7.52 -5.36 1.16
C LYS A 18 -6.42 -5.02 2.15
N LEU A 19 -6.32 -3.75 2.52
CA LEU A 19 -5.33 -3.33 3.50
C LEU A 19 -5.65 -3.91 4.87
N GLU A 20 -6.90 -3.87 5.30
CA GLU A 20 -7.33 -4.46 6.57
C GLU A 20 -7.03 -5.97 6.63
N LEU A 21 -7.41 -6.73 5.59
CA LEU A 21 -7.10 -8.15 5.49
C LEU A 21 -5.60 -8.42 5.54
N PHE A 22 -4.80 -7.61 4.83
CA PHE A 22 -3.34 -7.73 4.81
C PHE A 22 -2.73 -7.48 6.20
N LEU A 23 -3.14 -6.42 6.89
CA LEU A 23 -2.61 -6.05 8.20
C LEU A 23 -2.92 -7.13 9.25
N ASN A 24 -4.11 -7.74 9.19
CA ASN A 24 -4.50 -8.81 10.10
C ASN A 24 -3.73 -10.13 9.88
N GLN A 25 -2.96 -10.26 8.79
CA GLN A 25 -2.13 -11.43 8.50
C GLN A 25 -0.65 -11.26 8.90
N LEU A 26 -0.24 -10.06 9.32
CA LEU A 26 1.15 -9.79 9.69
C LEU A 26 1.49 -10.37 11.07
N GLU A 27 2.70 -10.91 11.19
CA GLU A 27 3.22 -11.45 12.45
C GLU A 27 3.97 -10.39 13.28
N GLY A 28 4.50 -9.37 12.60
CA GLY A 28 5.26 -8.26 13.17
C GLY A 28 4.47 -6.96 13.29
N GLU A 29 5.18 -5.91 13.70
CA GLU A 29 4.63 -4.58 13.91
C GLU A 29 4.69 -3.76 12.62
N VAL A 30 3.57 -3.15 12.23
CA VAL A 30 3.51 -2.24 11.09
C VAL A 30 4.10 -0.89 11.48
N LEU A 31 5.15 -0.47 10.79
CA LEU A 31 5.81 0.81 11.05
C LEU A 31 5.36 1.92 10.10
N SER A 32 5.04 1.58 8.86
CA SER A 32 4.66 2.57 7.84
C SER A 32 3.89 1.94 6.68
N ILE A 33 3.06 2.74 6.04
CA ILE A 33 2.34 2.40 4.81
C ILE A 33 2.58 3.55 3.83
N ILE A 34 3.26 3.25 2.71
CA ILE A 34 3.70 4.25 1.74
C ILE A 34 2.96 4.00 0.41
N PRO A 35 2.13 4.95 -0.07
CA PRO A 35 1.52 4.82 -1.39
C PRO A 35 2.55 5.10 -2.49
N TYR A 36 2.72 4.17 -3.42
CA TYR A 36 3.45 4.44 -4.65
C TYR A 36 2.47 5.00 -5.68
N VAL A 37 2.73 6.22 -6.14
CA VAL A 37 1.86 6.96 -7.05
C VAL A 37 2.56 7.27 -8.36
N SER A 38 1.84 7.12 -9.47
CA SER A 38 2.31 7.49 -10.80
C SER A 38 1.45 8.62 -11.36
N PRO A 39 2.04 9.60 -12.06
CA PRO A 39 1.30 10.57 -12.85
C PRO A 39 0.41 9.86 -13.88
N THR A 40 -0.78 10.39 -14.11
CA THR A 40 -1.70 9.91 -15.14
C THR A 40 -2.45 11.09 -15.74
N PHE A 41 -2.72 11.03 -17.04
CA PHE A 41 -3.62 11.99 -17.68
C PHE A 41 -5.02 11.41 -17.70
N GLN A 42 -5.98 12.17 -17.19
CA GLN A 42 -7.42 11.89 -17.30
C GLN A 42 -8.07 12.98 -18.16
N GLY A 43 -9.32 12.80 -18.59
CA GLY A 43 -10.00 13.73 -19.49
C GLY A 43 -10.08 15.19 -19.00
N MET A 44 -9.87 15.42 -17.69
CA MET A 44 -9.85 16.74 -17.05
C MET A 44 -8.43 17.28 -16.76
N GLY A 45 -7.37 16.59 -17.19
CA GLY A 45 -5.97 17.03 -17.03
C GLY A 45 -5.06 16.01 -16.36
N ALA A 46 -3.88 16.48 -15.96
CA ALA A 46 -2.89 15.68 -15.24
C ALA A 46 -3.32 15.47 -13.79
N THR A 47 -3.22 14.22 -13.32
CA THR A 47 -3.46 13.81 -11.94
C THR A 47 -2.50 12.68 -11.57
N ALA A 48 -2.69 12.03 -10.43
CA ALA A 48 -1.93 10.86 -10.00
C ALA A 48 -2.87 9.70 -9.66
N LYS A 49 -2.38 8.48 -9.87
CA LYS A 49 -3.05 7.26 -9.40
C LYS A 49 -2.14 6.53 -8.43
N VAL A 50 -2.73 5.89 -7.43
CA VAL A 50 -2.02 4.93 -6.57
C VAL A 50 -1.91 3.62 -7.34
N ASP A 51 -0.69 3.12 -7.52
CA ASP A 51 -0.47 1.82 -8.16
C ASP A 51 -0.49 0.68 -7.13
N PHE A 52 0.14 0.90 -5.98
CA PHE A 52 0.19 -0.05 -4.87
C PHE A 52 0.61 0.65 -3.57
N LEU A 53 0.48 -0.07 -2.44
CA LEU A 53 1.01 0.33 -1.15
C LEU A 53 2.26 -0.49 -0.84
N LEU A 54 3.28 0.15 -0.24
CA LEU A 54 4.37 -0.53 0.43
C LEU A 54 4.08 -0.53 1.93
N VAL A 55 3.99 -1.72 2.53
CA VAL A 55 3.78 -1.88 3.97
C VAL A 55 5.11 -2.31 4.60
N VAL A 56 5.62 -1.51 5.52
CA VAL A 56 6.86 -1.79 6.25
C VAL A 56 6.52 -2.49 7.55
N GLU A 57 6.97 -3.74 7.67
CA GLU A 57 6.82 -4.58 8.86
C GLU A 57 8.18 -4.72 9.55
N LYS A 58 8.18 -4.52 10.87
CA LYS A 58 9.29 -4.91 11.74
C LYS A 58 9.07 -6.37 12.16
N ALA A 59 9.85 -7.27 11.56
CA ALA A 59 9.83 -8.68 11.93
C ALA A 59 10.43 -8.86 13.34
N LYS A 60 9.87 -9.81 14.10
CA LYS A 60 10.39 -10.24 15.40
C LYS A 60 11.87 -10.65 15.31
#